data_AF-A0A933EPQ5-F1
#
_entry.id   AF-A0A933EPQ5-F1
#
_cell.length_a   1.000
_cell.length_b   1.000
_cell.length_c   1.000
_cell.angle_alpha   90.00
_cell.angle_beta   90.00
_cell.angle_gamma   90.00
#
_symmetry.space_group_name_H-M   'P 1'
#
loop_
_entity.id
_entity.type
_entity.pdbx_description
1 polymer ?
#
loop_
_entity_poly.entity_id
_entity_poly.type
_entity_poly.pdbx_seq_one_letter_code
_entity_poly.pdbx_strand_id
1 'polypeptide(L)'
;MSETRITLPTWDGRAKFQYEGSVHQGTTVYVGRNFKHKFTIKGNDYASMLAQFSGQEVSIGTSFSNPPKGSLGEWLKGKHSRCGTSYVGPILISEGFAERGADRDRIRVRRLST
;
A
#
# COMPACT_ATOMS: atom_id res chain seq x y z
N MET A 1 -10.09 -14.07 -20.35
CA MET A 1 -8.68 -13.94 -19.97
C MET A 1 -8.65 -13.80 -18.46
N SER A 2 -8.05 -14.74 -17.73
CA SER A 2 -7.95 -14.65 -16.28
C SER A 2 -6.84 -13.64 -15.97
N GLU A 3 -7.19 -12.45 -15.46
CA GLU A 3 -6.21 -11.50 -14.97
C GLU A 3 -5.34 -12.19 -13.90
N THR A 4 -4.01 -12.18 -14.12
CA THR A 4 -3.08 -12.86 -13.22
C THR A 4 -3.03 -12.07 -11.92
N ARG A 5 -3.47 -12.70 -10.83
CA ARG A 5 -3.38 -12.11 -9.48
C ARG A 5 -2.01 -12.38 -8.87
N ILE A 6 -1.40 -11.34 -8.33
CA ILE A 6 -0.15 -11.43 -7.58
C ILE A 6 -0.48 -11.63 -6.11
N THR A 7 0.17 -12.60 -5.46
CA THR A 7 -0.02 -12.88 -4.03
C THR A 7 1.16 -12.32 -3.23
N LEU A 8 0.87 -11.47 -2.24
CA LEU A 8 1.87 -10.88 -1.35
C LEU A 8 1.51 -11.11 0.12
N PRO A 9 2.52 -11.17 1.02
CA PRO A 9 2.27 -11.09 2.45
C PRO A 9 1.82 -9.67 2.84
N THR A 10 0.99 -9.56 3.89
CA THR A 10 0.70 -8.27 4.52
C THR A 10 1.96 -7.64 5.11
N TRP A 11 1.92 -6.33 5.40
CA TRP A 11 3.08 -5.59 5.93
C TRP A 11 3.74 -6.24 7.16
N ASP A 12 2.94 -6.85 8.04
CA ASP A 12 3.38 -7.55 9.26
C ASP A 12 3.73 -9.04 9.03
N GLY A 13 3.53 -9.55 7.82
CA GLY A 13 3.80 -10.93 7.43
C GLY A 13 2.83 -11.98 7.97
N ARG A 14 1.76 -11.59 8.68
CA ARG A 14 0.87 -12.55 9.37
C ARG A 14 -0.22 -13.13 8.48
N ALA A 15 -0.51 -12.49 7.36
CA ALA A 15 -1.50 -12.93 6.39
C ALA A 15 -0.99 -12.74 4.96
N LYS A 16 -1.75 -13.25 3.99
CA LYS A 16 -1.56 -13.01 2.57
C LYS A 16 -2.76 -12.30 1.98
N PHE A 17 -2.53 -11.54 0.92
CA PHE A 17 -3.56 -10.93 0.09
C PHE A 17 -3.21 -11.14 -1.38
N GLN A 18 -4.20 -10.90 -2.24
CA GLN A 18 -4.00 -10.90 -3.69
C GLN A 18 -4.28 -9.52 -4.25
N TYR A 19 -3.63 -9.15 -5.33
CA TYR A 19 -4.02 -7.97 -6.09
C TYR A 19 -3.85 -8.18 -7.59
N GLU A 20 -4.55 -7.37 -8.36
CA GLU A 20 -4.41 -7.23 -9.81
C GLU A 20 -4.36 -5.74 -10.17
N GLY A 21 -3.89 -5.43 -11.38
CA GLY A 21 -3.60 -4.06 -11.80
C GLY A 21 -2.16 -3.65 -11.48
N SER A 22 -1.92 -2.35 -11.32
CA SER A 22 -0.60 -1.78 -11.04
C SER A 22 -0.71 -0.49 -10.23
N VAL A 23 0.38 -0.04 -9.61
CA VAL A 23 0.45 1.26 -8.93
C VAL A 23 0.09 2.41 -9.89
N HIS A 24 0.50 2.32 -11.16
CA HIS A 24 0.20 3.35 -12.16
C HIS A 24 -1.29 3.41 -12.55
N GLN A 25 -1.93 2.26 -12.78
CA GLN A 25 -3.32 2.21 -13.26
C GLN A 25 -4.34 2.16 -12.11
N GLY A 26 -3.88 1.77 -10.93
CA GLY A 26 -4.70 1.36 -9.80
C GLY A 26 -4.72 -0.14 -9.63
N THR A 27 -5.06 -0.56 -8.42
CA THR A 27 -5.04 -1.96 -8.02
C THR A 27 -6.39 -2.36 -7.43
N THR A 28 -6.87 -3.55 -7.79
CA THR A 28 -7.93 -4.22 -7.03
C THR A 28 -7.27 -5.18 -6.05
N VAL A 29 -7.52 -4.97 -4.76
CA VAL A 29 -6.93 -5.75 -3.67
C VAL A 29 -7.98 -6.69 -3.10
N TYR A 30 -7.64 -7.97 -3.02
CA TYR A 30 -8.49 -9.06 -2.55
C TYR A 30 -7.97 -9.60 -1.21
N VAL A 31 -8.86 -9.66 -0.22
CA VAL A 31 -8.53 -9.91 1.20
C VAL A 31 -9.56 -10.82 1.89
N GLY A 32 -9.22 -11.21 3.12
CA GLY A 32 -10.05 -12.08 3.95
C GLY A 32 -9.97 -13.54 3.52
N ARG A 33 -10.78 -14.39 4.19
CA ARG A 33 -10.82 -15.83 3.90
C ARG A 33 -11.17 -16.06 2.43
N ASN A 34 -10.36 -16.85 1.73
CA ASN A 34 -10.49 -17.18 0.31
C ASN A 34 -10.53 -15.95 -0.61
N PHE A 35 -9.95 -14.81 -0.21
CA PHE A 35 -9.87 -13.59 -1.02
C PHE A 35 -11.25 -13.03 -1.46
N LYS A 36 -12.29 -13.28 -0.64
CA LYS A 36 -13.70 -12.97 -0.97
C LYS A 36 -14.05 -11.49 -0.92
N HIS A 37 -13.30 -10.69 -0.17
CA HIS A 37 -13.53 -9.25 -0.06
C HIS A 37 -12.58 -8.52 -0.98
N LYS A 38 -13.04 -7.47 -1.66
CA LYS A 38 -12.17 -6.64 -2.49
C LYS A 38 -12.44 -5.16 -2.33
N PHE A 39 -11.42 -4.36 -2.64
CA PHE A 39 -11.52 -2.91 -2.74
C PHE A 39 -10.50 -2.42 -3.78
N THR A 40 -10.71 -1.21 -4.28
CA THR A 40 -9.89 -0.64 -5.35
C THR A 40 -9.18 0.61 -4.86
N ILE A 41 -7.90 0.73 -5.20
CA ILE A 41 -7.11 1.94 -5.03
C ILE A 41 -6.83 2.49 -6.42
N LYS A 42 -7.18 3.75 -6.67
CA LYS A 42 -7.04 4.37 -7.99
C LYS A 42 -5.58 4.71 -8.26
N GLY A 43 -5.14 4.66 -9.52
CA GLY A 43 -3.81 5.13 -9.93
C GLY A 43 -3.52 6.56 -9.48
N ASN A 44 -4.51 7.46 -9.55
CA ASN A 44 -4.35 8.84 -9.06
C ASN A 44 -4.11 8.94 -7.55
N ASP A 45 -4.62 8.00 -6.75
CA ASP A 45 -4.32 7.96 -5.32
C ASP A 45 -2.86 7.54 -5.11
N TYR A 46 -2.40 6.52 -5.82
CA TYR A 46 -0.99 6.14 -5.80
C TYR A 46 -0.09 7.29 -6.25
N ALA A 47 -0.40 7.95 -7.37
CA ALA A 47 0.38 9.08 -7.87
C ALA A 47 0.46 10.23 -6.86
N SER A 48 -0.67 10.59 -6.24
CA SER A 48 -0.72 11.64 -5.21
C SER A 48 0.11 11.27 -3.97
N MET A 49 0.04 10.00 -3.55
CA MET A 49 0.80 9.49 -2.40
C MET A 49 2.30 9.49 -2.69
N LEU A 50 2.70 8.99 -3.87
CA LEU A 50 4.10 8.96 -4.28
C LEU A 50 4.67 10.38 -4.40
N ALA A 51 3.91 11.32 -4.97
CA ALA A 51 4.32 12.72 -5.03
C ALA A 51 4.52 13.34 -3.64
N GLN A 52 3.62 13.05 -2.69
CA GLN A 52 3.70 13.58 -1.33
C GLN A 52 4.89 13.03 -0.52
N PHE A 53 5.18 11.74 -0.65
CA PHE A 53 6.18 11.05 0.16
C PHE A 53 7.50 10.76 -0.58
N SER A 54 7.65 11.20 -1.83
CA SER A 54 8.83 10.96 -2.67
C SER A 54 10.14 11.29 -1.93
N GLY A 55 11.03 10.30 -1.85
CA GLY A 55 12.34 10.44 -1.20
C GLY A 55 12.29 10.49 0.33
N GLN A 56 11.12 10.29 0.94
CA GLN A 56 10.96 10.30 2.39
C GLN A 56 10.81 8.88 2.92
N GLU A 57 11.24 8.70 4.17
CA GLU A 57 10.91 7.52 4.95
C GLU A 57 9.92 7.91 6.05
N VAL A 58 8.74 7.27 6.03
CA VAL A 58 7.63 7.59 6.92
C VAL A 58 7.13 6.33 7.64
N SER A 59 6.35 6.50 8.70
CA SER A 59 5.63 5.39 9.32
C SER A 59 4.61 4.84 8.32
N ILE A 60 4.52 3.51 8.21
CA ILE A 60 3.50 2.87 7.36
C ILE A 60 2.09 3.11 7.93
N GLY A 61 1.95 3.28 9.24
CA GLY A 61 0.66 3.50 9.91
C GLY A 61 -0.34 2.35 9.72
N THR A 62 0.01 1.11 10.09
CA THR A 62 -0.92 -0.03 10.04
C THR A 62 -2.07 0.04 11.05
N SER A 63 -2.00 0.94 12.03
CA SER A 63 -3.07 1.19 13.00
C SER A 63 -4.29 1.81 12.31
N PHE A 64 -5.41 1.08 12.32
CA PHE A 64 -6.67 1.52 11.71
C PHE A 64 -7.36 2.64 12.49
N SER A 65 -7.43 2.51 13.80
CA SER A 65 -8.13 3.45 14.67
C SER A 65 -7.34 4.75 14.86
N ASN A 66 -6.03 4.63 15.08
CA ASN A 66 -5.17 5.76 15.41
C ASN A 66 -3.82 5.67 14.66
N PRO A 67 -3.79 5.94 13.34
CA PRO A 67 -2.53 6.00 12.62
C PRO A 67 -1.69 7.20 13.10
N PRO A 68 -0.36 7.09 13.19
CA PRO A 68 0.50 8.20 13.55
C PRO A 68 0.35 9.38 12.58
N LYS A 69 0.44 10.61 13.08
CA LYS A 69 0.42 11.82 12.23
C LYS A 69 1.58 11.79 11.24
N GLY A 70 1.32 12.21 10.00
CA GLY A 70 2.27 12.19 8.89
C GLY A 70 2.57 10.79 8.33
N SER A 71 1.88 9.75 8.79
CA SER A 71 2.06 8.39 8.27
C SER A 71 1.30 8.16 6.97
N LEU A 72 1.73 7.14 6.23
CA LEU A 72 1.02 6.68 5.04
C LEU A 72 -0.42 6.22 5.39
N GLY A 73 -0.61 5.71 6.61
CA GLY A 73 -1.92 5.32 7.14
C GLY A 73 -2.87 6.45 7.47
N GLU A 74 -2.35 7.56 8.00
CA GLU A 74 -3.17 8.75 8.20
C GLU A 74 -3.67 9.28 6.86
N TRP A 75 -2.78 9.34 5.87
CA TRP A 75 -3.12 9.79 4.52
C TRP A 75 -4.17 8.89 3.85
N LEU A 76 -3.99 7.57 3.93
CA LEU A 76 -4.94 6.62 3.35
C LEU A 76 -6.29 6.61 4.06
N LYS A 77 -6.33 6.80 5.38
CA LYS A 77 -7.59 6.86 6.15
C LYS A 77 -8.50 7.99 5.68
N GLY A 78 -7.93 9.11 5.22
CA GLY A 78 -8.68 10.23 4.66
C GLY A 78 -9.32 9.96 3.29
N LYS A 79 -8.86 8.92 2.58
CA LYS A 79 -9.31 8.60 1.21
C LYS A 79 -10.04 7.26 1.09
N HIS A 80 -9.72 6.30 1.95
CA HIS A 80 -10.21 4.93 1.91
C HIS A 80 -10.59 4.46 3.33
N SER A 81 -11.79 3.93 3.50
CA SER A 81 -12.37 3.58 4.81
C SER A 81 -11.81 2.31 5.46
N ARG A 82 -10.92 1.58 4.79
CA ARG A 82 -10.35 0.31 5.28
C ARG A 82 -8.83 0.28 5.14
N CYS A 83 -8.21 -0.48 6.04
CA CYS A 83 -6.78 -0.72 6.27
C CYS A 83 -5.93 -0.94 5.00
N GLY A 84 -5.82 0.06 4.12
CA GLY A 84 -5.07 -0.03 2.88
C GLY A 84 -3.57 -0.20 3.12
N THR A 85 -3.05 0.34 4.23
CA THR A 85 -1.61 0.36 4.52
C THR A 85 -0.95 -1.00 4.62
N SER A 86 -1.63 -1.98 5.21
CA SER A 86 -1.13 -3.35 5.32
C SER A 86 -0.94 -4.04 3.97
N TYR A 87 -1.52 -3.50 2.90
CA TYR A 87 -1.48 -4.05 1.53
C TYR A 87 -0.74 -3.12 0.56
N VAL A 88 -0.93 -1.80 0.71
CA VAL A 88 -0.27 -0.76 -0.11
C VAL A 88 1.23 -0.79 0.05
N GLY A 89 1.74 -0.90 1.28
CA GLY A 89 3.18 -0.96 1.52
C GLY A 89 3.85 -2.11 0.74
N PRO A 90 3.38 -3.36 0.86
CA PRO A 90 3.91 -4.47 0.08
C PRO A 90 3.75 -4.30 -1.45
N ILE A 91 2.63 -3.74 -1.94
CA ILE A 91 2.43 -3.48 -3.38
C ILE A 91 3.50 -2.49 -3.89
N LEU A 92 3.69 -1.37 -3.20
CA LEU A 92 4.68 -0.36 -3.58
C LEU A 92 6.11 -0.94 -3.62
N ILE A 93 6.44 -1.81 -2.67
CA ILE A 93 7.75 -2.49 -2.64
C ILE A 93 7.85 -3.47 -3.81
N SER A 94 6.82 -4.29 -4.04
CA SER A 94 6.79 -5.29 -5.11
C SER A 94 6.93 -4.67 -6.50
N GLU A 95 6.39 -3.47 -6.70
CA GLU A 95 6.48 -2.75 -7.98
C GLU A 95 7.66 -1.75 -8.03
N GLY A 96 8.52 -1.73 -7.01
CA GLY A 96 9.77 -0.97 -7.02
C GLY A 96 9.64 0.50 -6.65
N PHE A 97 8.47 0.99 -6.24
CA PHE A 97 8.25 2.38 -5.81
C PHE A 97 8.72 2.68 -4.38
N ALA A 98 8.92 1.64 -3.57
CA ALA A 98 9.32 1.79 -2.19
C ALA A 98 10.25 0.65 -1.75
N GLU A 99 10.80 0.80 -0.54
CA GLU A 99 11.52 -0.22 0.19
C GLU A 99 11.13 -0.19 1.67
N ARG A 100 11.46 -1.27 2.39
CA ARG A 100 11.34 -1.26 3.86
C ARG A 100 12.24 -0.16 4.41
N GLY A 101 11.72 0.58 5.39
CA GLY A 101 12.48 1.60 6.10
C GLY A 101 13.48 1.00 7.08
N ALA A 102 14.15 1.88 7.82
CA ALA A 102 15.13 1.49 8.84
C ALA A 102 14.51 0.61 9.93
N ASP A 103 13.23 0.83 10.24
CA ASP A 103 12.47 0.08 11.23
C ASP A 103 11.35 -0.75 10.59
N ARG A 104 10.90 -1.79 11.30
CA ARG A 104 9.84 -2.70 10.84
C ARG A 104 8.55 -1.99 10.42
N ASP A 105 8.24 -0.87 11.07
CA ASP A 105 6.99 -0.12 10.86
C ASP A 105 7.19 1.13 9.97
N ARG A 106 8.29 1.17 9.21
CA ARG A 106 8.63 2.27 8.32
C ARG A 106 8.75 1.84 6.86
N ILE A 107 8.39 2.75 5.98
CA ILE A 107 8.49 2.59 4.53
C ILE A 107 9.26 3.78 3.97
N ARG A 108 10.21 3.51 3.07
CA ARG A 108 10.89 4.56 2.30
C ARG A 108 10.35 4.57 0.89
N VAL A 109 9.73 5.67 0.49
CA VAL A 109 9.28 5.86 -0.89
C VAL A 109 10.46 6.34 -1.70
N ARG A 110 10.74 5.67 -2.82
CA ARG A 110 11.86 6.04 -3.70
C ARG A 110 11.63 7.45 -4.24
N ARG A 111 12.72 8.17 -4.45
CA ARG A 111 12.66 9.46 -5.12
C ARG A 111 12.21 9.24 -6.55
N LEU A 112 11.10 9.86 -6.94
CA LEU A 112 10.70 9.92 -8.33
C LEU A 112 11.73 10.74 -9.09
N SER A 113 12.39 10.13 -10.09
CA SER A 113 13.21 10.87 -11.04
C SER A 113 12.25 11.63 -11.97
N THR A 114 12.24 12.96 -11.86
CA THR A 114 11.66 13.87 -12.85
C THR A 114 12.44 13.85 -14.14
#